data_AF-A0A969ED01-F1
#
_entry.id   AF-A0A969ED01-F1
#
_cell.length_a   1.000
_cell.length_b   1.000
_cell.length_c   1.000
_cell.angle_alpha   90.00
_cell.angle_beta   90.00
_cell.angle_gamma   90.00
#
_symmetry.space_group_name_H-M   'P 1'
#
loop_
_entity.id
_entity.type
_entity.pdbx_description
1 polymer ?
#
loop_
_entity_poly.entity_id
_entity_poly.type
_entity_poly.pdbx_seq_one_letter_code
_entity_poly.pdbx_strand_id
1 'polypeptide(L)'
;MSQLIQAVLNSDEKTDLRQFASEIHNQPQRYLLRNDILSVFDTFCQKYQKPPEFQLSSCLQKLIYYTQELLLEDENLYFIIRPKIASEETYRLDPRELVYEQVGVAELLDLRDRFVGHYHPQEGDLLEIDFRPFYDYSPVIRDPKNIGRGVQ
;
A
#
# COMPACT_ATOMS: atom_id res chain seq x y z
N MET A 1 -5.57 -7.94 7.82
CA MET A 1 -6.74 -7.06 8.11
C MET A 1 -6.14 -5.72 8.51
N SER A 2 -6.22 -4.72 7.65
CA SER A 2 -5.48 -3.45 7.79
C SER A 2 -6.01 -2.62 8.95
N GLN A 3 -5.57 -2.99 10.15
CA GLN A 3 -5.72 -2.19 11.36
C GLN A 3 -5.13 -0.79 11.17
N LEU A 4 -4.18 -0.62 10.24
CA LEU A 4 -3.54 0.65 9.94
C LEU A 4 -4.49 1.63 9.24
N ILE A 5 -5.13 1.22 8.14
CA ILE A 5 -6.11 2.09 7.45
C ILE A 5 -7.30 2.32 8.38
N GLN A 6 -7.83 1.26 8.99
CA GLN A 6 -8.96 1.38 9.92
C GLN A 6 -8.67 2.32 11.10
N ALA A 7 -7.45 2.30 11.65
CA ALA A 7 -7.07 3.20 12.74
C ALA A 7 -7.11 4.68 12.33
N VAL A 8 -6.71 5.00 11.09
CA VAL A 8 -6.81 6.37 10.56
C VAL A 8 -8.27 6.76 10.35
N LEU A 9 -9.09 5.86 9.79
CA LEU A 9 -10.50 6.15 9.50
C LEU A 9 -11.37 6.28 10.77
N ASN A 10 -11.01 5.57 11.83
CA ASN A 10 -11.70 5.61 13.12
C ASN A 10 -11.24 6.76 14.03
N SER A 11 -10.19 7.48 13.66
CA SER A 11 -9.70 8.63 14.41
C SER A 11 -10.09 9.95 13.74
N ASP A 12 -9.74 11.07 14.38
CA ASP A 12 -9.91 12.40 13.80
C ASP A 12 -8.95 12.64 12.62
N GLU A 13 -7.97 11.76 12.40
CA GLU A 13 -6.98 11.85 11.31
C GLU A 13 -7.54 11.47 9.93
N LYS A 14 -8.81 11.05 9.84
CA LYS A 14 -9.47 10.78 8.55
C LYS A 14 -9.52 12.00 7.62
N THR A 15 -9.60 13.21 8.18
CA THR A 15 -9.51 14.47 7.41
C THR A 15 -8.09 14.69 6.90
N ASP A 16 -7.09 14.31 7.68
CA ASP A 16 -5.68 14.37 7.29
C ASP A 16 -5.36 13.39 6.16
N LEU A 17 -5.96 12.19 6.20
CA LEU A 17 -5.87 11.24 5.08
C LEU A 17 -6.44 11.82 3.79
N ARG A 18 -7.57 12.54 3.86
CA ARG A 18 -8.13 13.23 2.67
C ARG A 18 -7.22 14.32 2.15
N GLN A 19 -6.64 15.13 3.04
CA GLN A 19 -5.72 16.19 2.66
C GLN A 19 -4.44 15.60 2.05
N PHE A 20 -3.87 14.57 2.67
CA PHE A 20 -2.72 13.85 2.14
C PHE A 20 -3.03 13.23 0.77
N ALA A 21 -4.20 12.60 0.60
CA ALA A 21 -4.64 12.11 -0.70
C ALA A 21 -4.71 13.25 -1.72
N SER A 22 -5.26 14.41 -1.35
CA SER A 22 -5.27 15.58 -2.23
C SER A 22 -3.86 16.04 -2.62
N GLU A 23 -2.88 15.97 -1.72
CA GLU A 23 -1.49 16.30 -2.08
C GLU A 23 -0.94 15.32 -3.13
N ILE A 24 -1.23 14.02 -3.00
CA ILE A 24 -0.82 13.01 -3.97
C ILE A 24 -1.47 13.23 -5.34
N HIS A 25 -2.77 13.55 -5.37
CA HIS A 25 -3.50 13.79 -6.62
C HIS A 25 -2.96 14.97 -7.41
N ASN A 26 -2.39 15.97 -6.71
CA ASN A 26 -1.78 17.13 -7.32
C ASN A 26 -0.36 16.87 -7.84
N GLN A 27 0.22 15.69 -7.59
CA GLN A 27 1.52 15.33 -8.12
C GLN A 27 1.43 14.72 -9.52
N PRO A 28 2.44 14.97 -10.38
CA PRO A 28 2.50 14.34 -11.70
C PRO A 28 2.76 12.83 -11.61
N GLN A 29 3.50 12.40 -10.58
CA GLN A 29 3.88 11.01 -10.39
C GLN A 29 2.73 10.23 -9.75
N ARG A 30 2.26 9.20 -10.45
CA ARG A 30 1.14 8.35 -10.03
C ARG A 30 1.58 7.06 -9.33
N TYR A 31 2.87 6.73 -9.41
CA TYR A 31 3.48 5.56 -8.76
C TYR A 31 4.59 6.04 -7.83
N LEU A 32 4.36 5.98 -6.53
CA LEU A 32 5.30 6.47 -5.52
C LEU A 32 5.97 5.29 -4.81
N LEU A 33 7.30 5.31 -4.78
CA LEU A 33 8.08 4.39 -3.95
C LEU A 33 8.27 4.99 -2.56
N ARG A 34 8.82 4.18 -1.64
CA ARG A 34 8.98 4.54 -0.23
C ARG A 34 9.51 5.96 0.03
N ASN A 35 10.57 6.37 -0.65
CA ASN A 35 11.17 7.69 -0.46
C ASN A 35 10.27 8.81 -0.97
N ASP A 36 9.57 8.59 -2.08
CA ASP A 36 8.63 9.56 -2.64
C ASP A 36 7.46 9.74 -1.67
N ILE A 37 6.90 8.65 -1.15
CA ILE A 37 5.82 8.67 -0.15
C ILE A 37 6.25 9.48 1.09
N LEU A 38 7.45 9.25 1.60
CA LEU A 38 7.99 9.99 2.74
C LEU A 38 8.15 11.48 2.44
N SER A 39 8.62 11.82 1.24
CA SER A 39 8.76 13.22 0.80
C SER A 39 7.42 13.92 0.67
N VAL A 40 6.41 13.26 0.10
CA VAL A 40 5.04 13.80 0.04
C VAL A 40 4.47 13.99 1.44
N PHE A 41 4.68 13.03 2.33
CA PHE A 41 4.17 13.09 3.70
C PHE A 41 4.82 14.22 4.52
N ASP A 42 6.13 14.42 4.38
CA ASP A 42 6.85 15.54 5.02
C ASP A 42 6.36 16.89 4.48
N THR A 43 6.22 17.01 3.16
CA THR A 43 5.67 18.22 2.51
C THR A 43 4.24 18.51 2.98
N PHE A 44 3.39 17.48 3.07
CA PHE A 44 2.05 17.58 3.64
C PHE A 44 2.10 18.09 5.09
N CYS A 45 2.94 17.50 5.92
CA CYS A 45 3.05 17.90 7.33
C CYS A 45 3.51 19.35 7.49
N GLN A 46 4.45 19.81 6.66
CA GLN A 46 4.92 21.20 6.64
C GLN A 46 3.81 22.16 6.16
N LYS A 47 3.14 21.83 5.05
CA LYS A 47 2.08 22.65 4.44
C LYS A 47 0.91 22.87 5.39
N TYR A 48 0.49 21.82 6.09
CA TYR A 48 -0.64 21.88 7.04
C TYR A 48 -0.20 22.13 8.49
N GLN A 49 1.06 22.51 8.70
CA GLN A 49 1.64 22.86 10.01
C GLN A 49 1.36 21.79 11.09
N LYS A 50 1.50 20.52 10.73
CA LYS A 50 1.25 19.40 11.64
C LYS A 50 2.27 19.44 12.78
N PRO A 51 1.84 19.19 14.04
CA PRO A 51 2.74 19.19 15.17
C PRO A 51 3.79 18.06 15.05
N PRO A 52 4.97 18.18 15.67
CA PRO A 52 6.01 17.16 15.60
C PRO A 52 5.54 15.77 16.03
N GLU A 53 4.65 15.69 17.03
CA GLU A 53 4.07 14.43 17.50
C GLU A 53 3.28 13.70 16.40
N PHE A 54 2.61 14.44 15.51
CA PHE A 54 1.89 13.86 14.37
C PHE A 54 2.86 13.12 13.43
N GLN A 55 4.04 13.67 13.19
CA GLN A 55 5.06 13.06 12.33
C GLN A 55 5.80 11.89 12.97
N LEU A 56 5.62 11.66 14.28
CA LEU A 56 6.31 10.61 15.03
C LEU A 56 5.40 9.43 15.38
N SER A 57 4.13 9.69 15.72
CA SER A 57 3.30 8.68 16.38
C SER A 57 1.84 8.62 15.91
N SER A 58 1.40 9.48 14.99
CA SER A 58 0.03 9.48 14.47
C SER A 58 -0.35 8.17 13.77
N CYS A 59 -1.65 7.91 13.63
CA CYS A 59 -2.14 6.76 12.90
C CYS A 59 -1.76 6.83 11.42
N LEU A 60 -1.84 8.03 10.82
CA LEU A 60 -1.47 8.28 9.43
C LEU A 60 0.02 8.09 9.24
N GLN A 61 0.86 8.60 10.13
CA GLN A 61 2.29 8.34 10.11
C GLN A 61 2.59 6.84 10.15
N LYS A 62 1.90 6.07 10.99
CA LYS A 62 2.09 4.61 11.07
C LYS A 62 1.67 3.93 9.77
N LEU A 63 0.54 4.33 9.17
CA LEU A 63 0.12 3.83 7.86
C LEU A 63 1.21 4.12 6.81
N ILE A 64 1.69 5.35 6.73
CA ILE A 64 2.77 5.76 5.82
C ILE A 64 4.06 5.00 6.12
N TYR A 65 4.39 4.76 7.38
CA TYR A 65 5.61 4.07 7.79
C TYR A 65 5.68 2.65 7.22
N TYR A 66 4.55 1.92 7.26
CA TYR A 66 4.45 0.55 6.78
C TYR A 66 4.11 0.44 5.28
N THR A 67 3.74 1.53 4.62
CA THR A 67 3.47 1.54 3.18
C THR A 67 4.80 1.55 2.40
N GLN A 68 5.01 0.54 1.57
CA GLN A 68 6.20 0.42 0.71
C GLN A 68 6.02 1.14 -0.62
N GLU A 69 4.81 1.01 -1.18
CA GLU A 69 4.45 1.60 -2.46
C GLU A 69 3.04 2.19 -2.35
N LEU A 70 2.81 3.27 -3.08
CA LEU A 70 1.54 3.94 -3.16
C LEU A 70 1.26 4.30 -4.61
N LEU A 71 0.20 3.72 -5.16
CA LEU A 71 -0.21 3.96 -6.54
C LEU A 71 -1.51 4.77 -6.55
N LEU A 72 -1.66 5.63 -7.56
CA LEU A 72 -2.85 6.43 -7.79
C LEU A 72 -3.44 6.09 -9.16
N GLU A 73 -4.62 5.50 -9.16
CA GLU A 73 -5.39 5.16 -10.36
C GLU A 73 -6.87 5.52 -10.15
N ASP A 74 -7.50 6.14 -11.15
CA ASP A 74 -8.92 6.52 -11.12
C ASP A 74 -9.36 7.20 -9.81
N GLU A 75 -8.51 8.11 -9.31
CA GLU A 75 -8.73 8.87 -8.07
C GLU A 75 -8.71 8.03 -6.77
N ASN A 76 -8.41 6.73 -6.89
CA ASN A 76 -8.22 5.82 -5.77
C ASN A 76 -6.74 5.68 -5.42
N LEU A 77 -6.48 5.52 -4.12
CA LEU A 77 -5.14 5.21 -3.63
C LEU A 77 -4.99 3.72 -3.37
N TYR A 78 -3.93 3.14 -3.91
CA TYR A 78 -3.56 1.75 -3.69
C TYR A 78 -2.35 1.68 -2.76
N PHE A 79 -2.58 1.24 -1.52
CA PHE A 79 -1.55 1.09 -0.50
C PHE A 79 -1.01 -0.34 -0.53
N ILE A 80 0.29 -0.49 -0.80
CA ILE A 80 1.02 -1.75 -0.64
C ILE A 80 1.71 -1.70 0.72
N ILE A 81 1.15 -2.41 1.69
CA ILE A 81 1.52 -2.32 3.11
C ILE A 81 2.32 -3.56 3.51
N ARG A 82 3.46 -3.35 4.15
CA ARG A 82 4.33 -4.41 4.69
C ARG A 82 4.49 -4.26 6.21
N PRO A 83 3.49 -4.70 7.00
CA PRO A 83 3.49 -4.49 8.45
C PRO A 83 4.48 -5.39 9.19
N LYS A 84 4.79 -6.57 8.62
CA LYS A 84 5.75 -7.54 9.18
C LYS A 84 6.68 -8.05 8.08
N ILE A 85 7.78 -8.67 8.50
CA ILE A 85 8.72 -9.34 7.58
C ILE A 85 7.97 -10.43 6.82
N ALA A 86 8.16 -10.47 5.51
CA ALA A 86 7.54 -11.44 4.59
C ALA A 86 5.99 -11.46 4.59
N SER A 87 5.36 -10.35 4.99
CA SER A 87 3.90 -10.16 4.84
C SER A 87 3.62 -8.92 4.03
N GLU A 88 2.77 -9.03 3.02
CA GLU A 88 2.29 -7.90 2.23
C GLU A 88 0.77 -7.93 2.20
N GLU A 89 0.14 -6.77 2.31
CA GLU A 89 -1.29 -6.59 2.14
C GLU A 89 -1.53 -5.36 1.25
N THR A 90 -2.38 -5.51 0.23
CA THR A 90 -2.71 -4.43 -0.71
C THR A 90 -4.14 -3.98 -0.49
N TYR A 91 -4.36 -2.67 -0.46
CA TYR A 91 -5.69 -2.09 -0.28
C TYR A 91 -5.94 -0.94 -1.24
N ARG A 92 -7.13 -0.91 -1.82
CA ARG A 92 -7.67 0.25 -2.54
C ARG A 92 -8.46 1.10 -1.55
N LEU A 93 -8.22 2.40 -1.54
CA LEU A 93 -8.93 3.39 -0.74
C LEU A 93 -9.53 4.45 -1.66
N ASP A 94 -10.84 4.67 -1.55
CA ASP A 94 -11.48 5.87 -2.08
C ASP A 94 -11.32 7.00 -1.04
N PRO A 95 -10.55 8.06 -1.32
CA PRO A 95 -10.33 9.14 -0.37
C PRO A 95 -11.57 10.03 -0.15
N ARG A 96 -12.54 10.02 -1.07
CA ARG A 96 -13.76 10.83 -0.98
C ARG A 96 -14.72 10.18 0.02
N GLU A 97 -15.03 8.92 -0.25
CA GLU A 97 -15.96 8.11 0.54
C GLU A 97 -15.32 7.52 1.80
N LEU A 98 -13.99 7.50 1.89
CA LEU A 98 -13.22 6.87 2.98
C LEU A 98 -13.56 5.40 3.19
N VAL A 99 -13.87 4.70 2.10
CA VAL A 99 -14.04 3.25 2.09
C VAL A 99 -12.81 2.62 1.48
N TYR A 100 -12.45 1.45 2.01
CA TYR A 100 -11.32 0.70 1.51
C TYR A 100 -11.66 -0.78 1.38
N GLU A 101 -11.00 -1.43 0.45
CA GLU A 101 -11.14 -2.86 0.19
C GLU A 101 -9.78 -3.50 -0.05
N GLN A 102 -9.69 -4.80 0.23
CA GLN A 102 -8.48 -5.56 0.00
C GLN A 102 -8.37 -5.90 -1.49
N VAL A 103 -7.20 -5.67 -2.06
CA VAL A 103 -6.88 -5.94 -3.46
C VAL A 103 -6.09 -7.25 -3.54
N GLY A 104 -6.48 -8.11 -4.48
CA GLY A 104 -5.79 -9.37 -4.75
C GLY A 104 -4.48 -9.18 -5.50
N VAL A 105 -3.63 -10.23 -5.51
CA VAL A 105 -2.34 -10.18 -6.23
C VAL A 105 -2.55 -9.96 -7.73
N ALA A 106 -3.50 -10.65 -8.36
CA ALA A 106 -3.78 -10.50 -9.79
C ALA A 106 -4.17 -9.05 -10.15
N GLU A 107 -5.10 -8.46 -9.39
CA GLU A 107 -5.53 -7.07 -9.62
C GLU A 107 -4.39 -6.05 -9.41
N LEU A 108 -3.50 -6.28 -8.44
CA LEU A 108 -2.31 -5.46 -8.25
C LEU A 108 -1.34 -5.58 -9.44
N LEU A 109 -1.18 -6.78 -10.01
CA LEU A 109 -0.32 -6.98 -11.18
C LEU A 109 -0.93 -6.29 -12.41
N ASP A 110 -2.22 -6.45 -12.65
CA ASP A 110 -2.95 -5.75 -13.71
C ASP A 110 -2.82 -4.22 -13.58
N LEU A 111 -2.93 -3.70 -12.35
CA LEU A 111 -2.69 -2.29 -12.04
C LEU A 111 -1.29 -1.87 -12.50
N ARG A 112 -0.26 -2.62 -12.11
CA ARG A 112 1.13 -2.31 -12.49
C ARG A 112 1.35 -2.37 -13.99
N ASP A 113 0.72 -3.30 -14.69
CA ASP A 113 0.81 -3.40 -16.15
C ASP A 113 0.16 -2.19 -16.85
N ARG A 114 -0.92 -1.62 -16.28
CA ARG A 114 -1.52 -0.38 -16.79
C ARG A 114 -0.56 0.81 -16.72
N PHE A 115 0.25 0.91 -15.66
CA PHE A 115 1.22 2.00 -15.50
C PHE A 115 2.31 2.02 -16.56
N VAL A 116 2.63 0.87 -17.16
CA VAL A 116 3.62 0.74 -18.24
C VAL A 116 2.99 0.57 -19.62
N GLY A 117 1.66 0.65 -19.72
CA GLY A 117 0.94 0.53 -20.99
C GLY A 117 0.91 -0.89 -21.56
N HIS A 118 1.08 -1.91 -20.72
CA HIS A 118 1.11 -3.32 -21.11
C HIS A 118 -0.11 -4.11 -20.61
N TYR A 119 -1.17 -3.41 -20.22
CA TYR A 119 -2.43 -4.05 -19.87
C TYR A 119 -3.27 -4.36 -21.11
N HIS A 120 -3.25 -5.62 -21.53
CA HIS A 120 -3.95 -6.11 -22.73
C HIS A 120 -4.95 -7.22 -22.39
N PRO A 121 -6.03 -6.93 -21.65
CA PRO A 121 -6.98 -7.95 -21.20
C PRO A 121 -7.72 -8.64 -22.36
N GLN A 122 -7.74 -8.02 -23.55
CA GLN A 122 -8.38 -8.58 -24.74
C GLN A 122 -7.49 -9.53 -25.53
N GLU A 123 -6.17 -9.51 -25.32
CA GLU A 123 -5.25 -10.40 -26.03
C GLU A 123 -5.34 -11.83 -25.49
N GLY A 124 -5.86 -12.02 -24.26
CA GLY A 124 -5.90 -13.32 -23.61
C GLY A 124 -4.49 -13.87 -23.36
N ASP A 125 -4.39 -14.98 -22.62
CA ASP A 125 -3.17 -15.78 -22.58
C ASP A 125 -1.90 -15.14 -21.98
N LEU A 126 -2.01 -14.19 -21.04
CA LEU A 126 -0.86 -13.82 -20.22
C LEU A 126 -0.47 -15.02 -19.34
N LEU A 127 0.77 -15.47 -19.46
CA LEU A 127 1.28 -16.58 -18.66
C LEU A 127 1.41 -16.15 -17.20
N GLU A 128 0.50 -16.62 -16.35
CA GLU A 128 0.61 -16.50 -14.90
C GLU A 128 1.51 -17.60 -14.32
N ILE A 129 2.57 -17.20 -13.62
CA ILE A 129 3.47 -18.13 -12.93
C ILE A 129 3.12 -18.14 -11.45
N ASP A 130 2.35 -19.14 -11.02
CA ASP A 130 2.02 -19.35 -9.61
C ASP A 130 2.67 -20.63 -9.06
N PHE A 131 3.63 -20.45 -8.15
CA PHE A 131 4.29 -21.57 -7.48
C PHE A 131 3.56 -22.06 -6.23
N ARG A 132 2.59 -21.32 -5.68
CA ARG A 132 1.95 -21.66 -4.40
C ARG A 132 1.35 -23.08 -4.39
N PRO A 133 0.59 -23.52 -5.42
CA PRO A 133 -0.01 -24.86 -5.43
C PRO A 133 1.04 -25.99 -5.40
N PHE A 134 2.27 -25.72 -5.86
CA PHE A 134 3.36 -26.70 -5.87
C PHE A 134 4.03 -26.86 -4.48
N TYR A 135 3.71 -26.02 -3.50
CA TYR A 135 4.29 -26.07 -2.15
C TYR A 135 3.26 -26.34 -1.05
N ASP A 136 1.98 -26.54 -1.38
CA ASP A 136 0.89 -26.73 -0.41
C ASP A 136 1.06 -27.97 0.51
N TYR A 137 1.87 -28.94 0.09
CA TYR A 137 2.19 -30.15 0.86
C TYR A 137 3.44 -30.00 1.76
N SER A 138 4.17 -28.88 1.67
CA SER A 138 5.37 -28.64 2.47
C SER A 138 5.05 -27.81 3.72
N PRO A 139 5.69 -28.07 4.87
CA PRO A 139 5.53 -27.21 6.04
C PRO A 139 6.05 -25.80 5.76
N VAL A 140 5.24 -24.80 6.11
CA VAL A 140 5.60 -23.39 5.96
C VAL A 140 6.21 -22.86 7.26
N ILE A 141 7.32 -22.11 7.14
CA ILE A 141 7.94 -21.40 8.26
C ILE A 141 6.99 -20.32 8.76
N ARG A 142 6.50 -20.45 9.99
CA ARG A 142 5.52 -19.53 10.58
C ARG A 142 6.16 -18.30 11.23
N ASP A 143 7.37 -18.43 11.76
CA ASP A 143 8.10 -17.32 12.38
C ASP A 143 9.09 -16.72 11.37
N PRO A 144 8.95 -15.44 11.00
CA PRO A 144 9.88 -14.76 10.11
C PRO A 144 11.34 -14.81 10.58
N LYS A 145 11.61 -14.99 11.88
CA LYS A 145 12.98 -15.13 12.42
C LYS A 145 13.70 -16.40 11.94
N ASN A 146 12.95 -17.40 11.47
CA ASN A 146 13.47 -18.65 10.93
C ASN A 146 13.64 -18.61 9.41
N ILE A 147 13.32 -17.49 8.75
CA ILE A 147 13.64 -17.30 7.33
C ILE A 147 15.15 -17.45 7.14
N GLY A 148 15.55 -18.29 6.19
CA GLY A 148 16.95 -18.67 5.96
C GLY A 148 17.47 -19.81 6.85
N ARG A 149 16.63 -20.42 7.70
CA ARG A 149 16.99 -21.54 8.61
C ARG A 149 16.20 -22.83 8.37
N GLY A 150 15.71 -23.08 7.15
CA GLY A 150 14.77 -24.17 6.85
C GLY A 150 15.30 -25.61 6.99
N VAL A 151 16.60 -25.80 7.23
CA VAL A 151 17.23 -27.13 7.42
C VAL A 151 17.43 -27.46 8.91
N GLN A 152 17.39 -26.46 9.79
CA GLN A 152 17.63 -26.59 11.25
C GLN A 152 16.39 -27.11 11.97
#